data_AF-A0A7C5EEV5-F1
#
_entry.id   AF-A0A7C5EEV5-F1
#
_cell.length_a   1.000
_cell.length_b   1.000
_cell.length_c   1.000
_cell.angle_alpha   90.00
_cell.angle_beta   90.00
_cell.angle_gamma   90.00
#
_symmetry.space_group_name_H-M   'P 1'
#
loop_
_entity.id
_entity.type
_entity.pdbx_description
1 polymer ?
#
loop_
_entity_poly.entity_id
_entity_poly.type
_entity_poly.pdbx_seq_one_letter_code
_entity_poly.pdbx_strand_id
1 'polypeptide(L)'
;MIESLGLPESPLPVPSSTVDVNALGRKRTEELSDEELERAARGLEGVFVSMLVSKLREGMTEEGLFGSDDGGIYGGLFDQMMGEQLSQRGGIGIAEMVVRSEMQRRQGRSSGDVAAAEGKEEQ
;
A
#
# COMPACT_ATOMS: atom_id res chain seq x y z
N MET A 1 16.95 7.10 52.24
CA MET A 1 15.74 7.42 51.45
C MET A 1 16.21 7.99 50.13
N ILE A 2 16.41 7.12 49.12
CA ILE A 2 16.66 7.52 47.73
C ILE A 2 15.66 6.65 46.94
N GLU A 3 14.60 7.27 46.47
CA GLU A 3 13.54 6.62 45.71
C GLU A 3 14.09 6.19 44.34
N SER A 4 13.99 4.88 44.10
CA SER A 4 14.21 4.23 42.82
C SER A 4 13.16 4.72 41.83
N LEU A 5 13.51 5.70 41.01
CA LEU A 5 12.74 6.13 39.85
C LEU A 5 12.77 5.00 38.80
N GLY A 6 11.81 4.10 38.89
CA GLY A 6 11.49 3.14 37.84
C GLY A 6 10.89 3.87 36.65
N LEU A 7 11.62 3.90 35.54
CA LEU A 7 11.08 4.33 34.25
C LEU A 7 9.97 3.35 33.84
N PRO A 8 8.77 3.82 33.45
CA PRO A 8 7.75 2.93 32.93
C PRO A 8 8.19 2.40 31.56
N GLU A 9 8.61 1.14 31.52
CA GLU A 9 8.86 0.32 30.32
C GLU A 9 7.55 0.09 29.54
N SER A 10 6.94 1.17 29.04
CA SER A 10 5.76 1.07 28.18
C SER A 10 6.28 0.69 26.79
N PRO A 11 6.00 -0.52 26.27
CA PRO A 11 6.42 -0.87 24.93
C PRO A 11 5.79 0.12 23.94
N LEU A 12 6.62 0.67 23.05
CA LEU A 12 6.16 1.62 22.06
C LEU A 12 5.04 0.98 21.22
N PRO A 13 3.93 1.70 20.97
CA PRO A 13 2.86 1.19 20.13
C PRO A 13 3.39 0.95 18.73
N VAL A 14 3.50 -0.32 18.33
CA VAL A 14 3.77 -0.69 16.93
C VAL A 14 2.49 -0.42 16.12
N PRO A 15 2.56 0.34 15.02
CA PRO A 15 1.40 0.57 14.17
C PRO A 15 0.94 -0.78 13.58
N SER A 16 -0.31 -1.15 13.85
CA SER A 16 -0.98 -2.28 13.22
C SER A 16 -1.44 -1.88 11.81
N SER A 17 -0.53 -1.95 10.84
CA SER A 17 -0.83 -1.67 9.43
C SER A 17 -0.34 -2.79 8.52
N THR A 18 -0.65 -4.04 8.87
CA THR A 18 -0.54 -5.14 7.91
C THR A 18 -1.73 -5.06 6.96
N VAL A 19 -1.49 -4.59 5.74
CA VAL A 19 -2.39 -4.87 4.61
C VAL A 19 -2.51 -6.39 4.53
N ASP A 20 -3.67 -6.94 4.89
CA ASP A 20 -3.92 -8.38 4.84
C ASP A 20 -4.08 -8.83 3.38
N VAL A 21 -2.95 -9.18 2.77
CA VAL A 21 -2.88 -9.70 1.39
C VAL A 21 -3.61 -11.04 1.23
N ASN A 22 -3.78 -11.81 2.31
CA ASN A 22 -4.51 -13.08 2.30
C ASN A 22 -6.03 -12.85 2.27
N ALA A 23 -6.53 -11.79 2.90
CA ALA A 23 -7.92 -11.37 2.78
C ALA A 23 -8.27 -10.99 1.33
N LEU A 24 -7.36 -10.32 0.61
CA LEU A 24 -7.50 -10.00 -0.81
C LEU A 24 -7.51 -11.25 -1.71
N GLY A 25 -6.77 -12.31 -1.33
CA GLY A 25 -6.70 -13.55 -2.09
C GLY A 25 -8.02 -14.34 -2.15
N ARG A 26 -8.86 -14.24 -1.12
CA ARG A 26 -10.15 -14.97 -1.02
C ARG A 26 -11.27 -14.33 -1.84
N LYS A 27 -11.16 -13.04 -2.15
CA LYS A 27 -12.14 -12.28 -2.95
C LYS A 27 -11.81 -12.18 -4.44
N ARG A 28 -10.81 -12.91 -4.95
CA ARG A 28 -10.47 -12.88 -6.40
C ARG A 28 -11.61 -13.34 -7.31
N THR A 29 -12.66 -13.95 -6.75
CA THR A 29 -13.87 -14.43 -7.43
C THR A 29 -15.02 -13.40 -7.41
N GLU A 30 -14.93 -12.34 -6.61
CA GLU A 30 -15.95 -11.29 -6.50
C GLU A 30 -15.35 -9.92 -6.86
N GLU A 31 -16.10 -9.05 -7.52
CA GLU A 31 -15.65 -7.68 -7.79
C GLU A 31 -15.41 -6.96 -6.46
N LEU A 32 -14.20 -6.41 -6.28
CA LEU A 32 -13.86 -5.60 -5.11
C LEU A 32 -14.80 -4.38 -5.04
N SER A 33 -15.25 -4.00 -3.84
CA SER A 33 -15.90 -2.70 -3.70
C SER A 33 -14.94 -1.57 -4.07
N ASP A 34 -15.47 -0.39 -4.39
CA ASP A 34 -14.63 0.77 -4.72
C ASP A 34 -13.69 1.15 -3.57
N GLU A 35 -14.17 1.05 -2.33
CA GLU A 35 -13.37 1.30 -1.13
C GLU A 35 -12.28 0.24 -0.93
N GLU A 36 -12.56 -1.04 -1.23
CA GLU A 36 -11.57 -2.11 -1.17
C GLU A 36 -10.50 -1.95 -2.25
N LEU A 37 -10.89 -1.54 -3.45
CA LEU A 37 -9.99 -1.23 -4.56
C LEU A 37 -9.08 -0.05 -4.22
N GLU A 38 -9.62 1.04 -3.68
CA GLU A 38 -8.84 2.20 -3.24
C GLU A 38 -7.86 1.84 -2.11
N ARG A 39 -8.28 1.01 -1.16
CA ARG A 39 -7.42 0.54 -0.07
C ARG A 39 -6.28 -0.33 -0.60
N ALA A 40 -6.58 -1.25 -1.51
CA ALA A 40 -5.57 -2.12 -2.14
C ALA A 40 -4.59 -1.31 -3.00
N ALA A 41 -5.09 -0.33 -3.76
CA ALA A 41 -4.28 0.54 -4.61
C ALA A 41 -3.31 1.41 -3.78
N ARG A 42 -3.77 1.99 -2.66
CA ARG A 42 -2.90 2.71 -1.71
C ARG A 42 -1.86 1.79 -1.05
N GLY A 43 -2.24 0.56 -0.73
CA GLY A 43 -1.31 -0.44 -0.20
C GLY A 43 -0.19 -0.78 -1.20
N LEU A 44 -0.54 -0.94 -2.48
CA LEU A 44 0.42 -1.15 -3.57
C LEU A 44 1.38 0.04 -3.71
N GLU A 45 0.83 1.26 -3.72
CA GLU A 45 1.65 2.48 -3.79
C GLU A 45 2.60 2.58 -2.59
N GLY A 46 2.15 2.24 -1.38
CA GLY A 46 2.99 2.25 -0.18
C GLY A 46 4.20 1.31 -0.28
N VAL A 47 4.01 0.10 -0.79
CA VAL A 47 5.11 -0.85 -1.04
C VAL A 47 6.08 -0.30 -2.10
N PHE A 48 5.55 0.27 -3.17
CA PHE A 48 6.38 0.84 -4.23
C PHE A 48 7.20 2.03 -3.73
N VAL A 49 6.59 2.97 -2.98
CA VAL A 49 7.28 4.12 -2.43
C VAL A 49 8.34 3.68 -1.43
N SER A 50 8.05 2.70 -0.56
CA SER A 50 9.04 2.13 0.35
C SER A 50 10.25 1.58 -0.42
N MET A 51 10.01 0.83 -1.51
CA MET A 51 11.09 0.35 -2.37
C MET A 51 11.86 1.49 -3.04
N LEU A 52 11.18 2.54 -3.51
CA LEU A 52 11.82 3.70 -4.12
C LEU A 52 12.74 4.43 -3.12
N VAL A 53 12.25 4.70 -1.91
CA VAL A 53 13.03 5.36 -0.85
C VAL A 53 14.23 4.50 -0.46
N SER A 54 14.03 3.17 -0.37
CA SER A 54 15.12 2.22 -0.14
C SER A 54 16.21 2.32 -1.21
N LYS A 55 15.84 2.35 -2.50
CA LYS A 55 16.79 2.48 -3.62
C LYS A 55 17.48 3.83 -3.68
N LEU A 56 16.78 4.91 -3.33
CA LEU A 56 17.39 6.22 -3.19
C LEU A 56 18.42 6.23 -2.05
N ARG A 57 18.11 5.62 -0.90
CA ARG A 57 19.06 5.49 0.20
C ARG A 57 20.27 4.67 -0.21
N GLU A 58 20.07 3.46 -0.77
CA GLU A 58 21.15 2.59 -1.25
C GLU A 58 22.11 3.38 -2.17
N GLY A 59 21.57 4.13 -3.15
CA GLY A 59 22.37 4.96 -4.06
C GLY A 59 23.08 6.16 -3.41
N MET A 60 22.61 6.64 -2.27
CA MET A 60 23.27 7.71 -1.49
C MET A 60 24.31 7.17 -0.48
N THR A 61 24.24 5.88 -0.12
CA THR A 61 25.12 5.27 0.91
C THR A 61 26.35 4.55 0.35
N GLU A 62 26.43 4.37 -0.97
CA GLU A 62 27.60 3.79 -1.67
C GLU A 62 28.93 4.51 -1.36
N GLU A 63 28.90 5.74 -0.82
CA GLU A 63 30.10 6.56 -0.56
C GLU A 63 30.49 6.73 0.93
N GLY A 64 29.75 6.19 1.91
CA GLY A 64 30.25 6.26 3.29
C GLY A 64 29.36 5.82 4.46
N LEU A 65 30.04 5.23 5.44
CA LEU A 65 29.76 5.23 6.89
C LEU A 65 28.52 4.52 7.46
N PHE A 66 27.51 4.16 6.66
CA PHE A 66 26.30 3.45 7.15
C PHE A 66 26.20 1.96 6.76
N GLY A 67 27.29 1.37 6.26
CA GLY A 67 27.33 -0.01 5.77
C GLY A 67 27.38 -1.12 6.83
N SER A 68 26.99 -0.87 8.08
CA SER A 68 26.84 -1.93 9.09
C SER A 68 25.45 -2.55 9.04
N ASP A 69 25.35 -3.87 9.29
CA ASP A 69 24.10 -4.66 9.29
C ASP A 69 22.97 -3.99 10.10
N ASP A 70 23.31 -3.30 11.20
CA ASP A 70 22.34 -2.59 12.05
C ASP A 70 21.71 -1.37 11.36
N GLY A 71 22.46 -0.65 10.53
CA GLY A 71 21.98 0.53 9.80
C GLY A 71 20.93 0.18 8.75
N GLY A 72 21.04 -1.01 8.15
CA GLY A 72 20.06 -1.54 7.19
C GLY A 72 18.70 -1.80 7.82
N ILE A 73 18.65 -2.28 9.07
CA ILE A 73 17.40 -2.54 9.81
C ILE A 73 16.64 -1.23 10.08
N TYR A 74 17.33 -0.20 10.58
CA TYR A 74 16.70 1.11 10.83
C TYR A 74 16.27 1.80 9.53
N GLY A 75 17.07 1.67 8.48
CA GLY A 75 16.72 2.15 7.14
C GLY A 75 15.45 1.49 6.60
N GLY A 76 15.36 0.16 6.67
CA GLY A 76 14.17 -0.57 6.21
C GLY A 76 12.89 -0.17 6.94
N LEU A 77 12.96 0.04 8.26
CA LEU A 77 11.81 0.53 9.04
C LEU A 77 11.41 1.95 8.63
N PHE A 78 12.40 2.82 8.41
CA PHE A 78 12.17 4.17 7.94
C PHE A 78 11.47 4.18 6.57
N ASP A 79 11.92 3.35 5.63
CA ASP A 79 11.30 3.26 4.30
C ASP A 79 9.86 2.77 4.37
N GLN A 80 9.58 1.79 5.22
CA GLN A 80 8.23 1.28 5.41
C GLN A 80 7.31 2.37 5.95
N MET A 81 7.75 3.11 6.99
CA MET A 81 6.98 4.22 7.55
C MET A 81 6.77 5.34 6.53
N MET A 82 7.81 5.69 5.77
CA MET A 82 7.73 6.71 4.73
C MET A 82 6.78 6.27 3.60
N GLY A 83 6.90 5.03 3.12
CA GLY A 83 6.02 4.48 2.09
C GLY A 83 4.55 4.54 2.49
N GLU A 84 4.24 4.16 3.74
CA GLU A 84 2.90 4.26 4.29
C GLU A 84 2.41 5.72 4.42
N GLN A 85 3.22 6.62 4.98
CA GLN A 85 2.85 8.02 5.15
C GLN A 85 2.63 8.75 3.82
N LEU A 86 3.45 8.43 2.81
CA LEU A 86 3.32 9.02 1.48
C LEU A 86 2.10 8.46 0.75
N SER A 87 1.86 7.15 0.77
CA SER A 87 0.69 6.57 0.09
C SER A 87 -0.64 7.01 0.70
N GLN A 88 -0.70 7.23 2.02
CA GLN A 88 -1.90 7.77 2.67
C GLN A 88 -2.25 9.20 2.21
N ARG A 89 -1.26 9.98 1.79
CA ARG A 89 -1.42 11.38 1.34
C ARG A 89 -1.54 11.54 -0.17
N GLY A 90 -1.64 10.44 -0.94
CA GLY A 90 -1.70 10.48 -2.41
C GLY A 90 -0.33 10.52 -3.10
N GLY A 91 0.72 10.14 -2.37
CA GLY A 91 2.12 10.01 -2.76
C GLY A 91 2.50 10.45 -4.18
N ILE A 92 2.54 9.49 -5.09
CA ILE A 92 3.05 9.64 -6.47
C ILE A 92 1.93 9.53 -7.52
N GLY A 93 0.71 9.14 -7.11
CA GLY A 93 -0.45 9.07 -7.99
C GLY A 93 -0.71 7.70 -8.59
N ILE A 94 -0.02 6.65 -8.12
CA ILE A 94 -0.15 5.29 -8.67
C ILE A 94 -1.50 4.70 -8.26
N ALA A 95 -1.91 4.93 -7.01
CA ALA A 95 -3.16 4.40 -6.49
C ALA A 95 -4.37 4.89 -7.31
N GLU A 96 -4.40 6.17 -7.63
CA GLU A 96 -5.44 6.82 -8.43
C GLU A 96 -5.45 6.31 -9.87
N MET A 97 -4.28 6.03 -10.45
CA MET A 97 -4.17 5.47 -11.78
C MET A 97 -4.73 4.05 -11.84
N VAL A 98 -4.41 3.22 -10.84
CA VAL A 98 -4.95 1.86 -10.71
C VAL A 98 -6.47 1.90 -10.60
N VAL A 99 -7.00 2.69 -9.65
CA VAL A 99 -8.45 2.84 -9.44
C VAL A 99 -9.13 3.31 -10.72
N ARG A 100 -8.61 4.37 -11.37
CA ARG A 100 -9.16 4.89 -12.63
C ARG A 100 -9.18 3.83 -13.73
N SER A 101 -8.10 3.07 -13.90
CA SER A 101 -8.01 2.05 -14.94
C SER A 101 -9.05 0.94 -14.74
N GLU A 102 -9.31 0.56 -13.49
CA GLU A 102 -10.26 -0.48 -13.13
C GLU A 102 -11.71 0.02 -13.28
N MET A 103 -11.99 1.26 -12.87
CA MET A 103 -13.30 1.90 -13.09
C MET A 103 -13.66 1.98 -14.58
N GLN A 104 -12.69 2.32 -15.44
CA GLN A 104 -12.88 2.33 -16.90
C GLN A 104 -13.18 0.93 -17.45
N ARG A 105 -12.53 -0.11 -16.92
CA ARG A 105 -12.79 -1.51 -17.28
C ARG A 105 -14.18 -1.97 -16.87
N ARG A 106 -14.63 -1.58 -15.66
CA ARG A 106 -15.98 -1.87 -15.16
C ARG A 106 -17.07 -1.23 -16.02
N GLN A 107 -16.89 0.04 -16.42
CA GLN A 107 -17.82 0.75 -17.31
C GLN A 107 -17.87 0.14 -18.73
N GLY A 108 -16.74 -0.36 -19.23
CA GLY A 108 -16.68 -1.10 -20.49
C GLY A 108 -17.43 -2.45 -20.44
N ARG A 109 -17.39 -3.15 -19.29
CA ARG A 109 -18.16 -4.38 -19.07
C ARG A 109 -19.65 -4.10 -18.92
N SER A 110 -20.03 -3.07 -18.15
CA SER A 110 -21.44 -2.74 -17.96
C SER A 110 -22.13 -2.36 -19.27
N SER A 111 -21.43 -1.70 -20.22
CA SER A 111 -21.99 -1.37 -21.55
C SER A 111 -22.11 -2.59 -22.48
N GLY A 112 -21.28 -3.62 -22.29
CA GLY A 112 -21.33 -4.85 -23.10
C GLY A 112 -22.51 -5.76 -22.74
N ASP A 113 -22.92 -5.78 -21.47
CA ASP A 113 -24.02 -6.61 -21.00
C ASP A 113 -25.41 -6.02 -21.35
N VAL A 114 -25.56 -4.70 -21.40
CA VAL A 114 -26.84 -4.06 -21.84
C VAL A 114 -27.11 -4.28 -23.34
N ALA A 115 -26.07 -4.21 -24.19
CA ALA A 115 -26.22 -4.44 -25.63
C ALA A 115 -26.56 -5.90 -25.98
N ALA A 116 -26.16 -6.86 -25.13
CA ALA A 116 -26.51 -8.27 -25.30
C ALA A 116 -27.96 -8.61 -24.87
N ALA A 117 -28.59 -7.74 -24.06
CA ALA A 117 -29.97 -7.90 -23.62
C ALA A 117 -30.99 -7.33 -24.63
N GLU A 118 -30.67 -6.24 -25.33
CA GLU A 118 -31.58 -5.62 -26.31
C GLU A 118 -31.70 -6.41 -27.63
N GLY A 119 -30.77 -7.31 -27.93
CA GLY A 119 -30.77 -8.12 -29.16
C GLY A 119 -31.61 -9.40 -29.13
N LYS A 120 -32.39 -9.66 -28.07
CA LYS A 120 -33.13 -10.93 -27.88
C LYS A 120 -34.66 -10.82 -27.91
N GLU A 121 -35.25 -9.65 -28.16
CA GLU A 121 -36.72 -9.49 -28.19
C GLU A 121 -37.35 -9.43 -29.59
N GLU A 122 -36.58 -9.56 -30.67
CA GLU A 122 -37.13 -9.72 -32.03
C GLU A 122 -36.69 -11.05 -32.66
N GLN A 123 -37.39 -12.12 -32.28
CA GLN A 123 -37.79 -13.23 -33.18
C GLN A 123 -38.84 -14.13 -32.54
#